data_AF-A0A1C5EHM6-F1
#
_entry.id   AF-A0A1C5EHM6-F1
#
_cell.length_a   1.000
_cell.length_b   1.000
_cell.length_c   1.000
_cell.angle_alpha   90.00
_cell.angle_beta   90.00
_cell.angle_gamma   90.00
#
_symmetry.space_group_name_H-M   'P 1'
#
loop_
_entity.id
_entity.type
_entity.pdbx_description
1 polymer ?
#
loop_
_entity_poly.entity_id
_entity_poly.type
_entity_poly.pdbx_seq_one_letter_code
_entity_poly.pdbx_strand_id
1 'polypeptide(L)'
;PVGPATDLWALGALLFRAVQGHAPYPEESTAELVQLVCAEPPAYAEECGPLRPVVESLLRQDPTERPDFEELGGWLRSLVRSAPEPEAGTRVVPVPPDPRRLPIVRRRGELVRRRRAGLPDARARHKRDREEGDSPSRLGRMLLLLILLLLAGAVAYAMLFMPRQHASHGRSGTGTTPSAGQSSPAPAGSRHSPSASDTQAGGTSSVPAGFTLRKDPEGFDIAVAQGWTRTPKNGSGEVVYAHGDFELMVVPGRDGSAAYGSDPMAYQRDKERELQPYRDSSWATATGLRTIEVGGRTMAEGQFTWTDGQGRDLYVRNMAILLNGRYHILQVRGPDADRDEVTRLYEEATATYRYTG
;
A
#
# COMPACT_ATOMS: atom_id res chain seq x y z
N PRO A 1 -5.99 10.51 14.72
CA PRO A 1 -5.47 11.84 15.11
C PRO A 1 -3.93 11.84 15.11
N VAL A 2 -3.31 12.91 14.60
CA VAL A 2 -1.85 13.11 14.68
C VAL A 2 -1.58 14.03 15.87
N GLY A 3 -0.73 13.61 16.82
CA GLY A 3 -0.39 14.42 18.00
C GLY A 3 0.50 13.67 19.02
N PRO A 4 0.79 14.28 20.18
CA PRO A 4 1.66 13.74 21.23
C PRO A 4 1.41 12.27 21.60
N ALA A 5 0.14 11.88 21.73
CA ALA A 5 -0.24 10.51 22.06
C ALA A 5 0.14 9.49 20.97
N THR A 6 0.27 9.92 19.71
CA THR A 6 0.74 9.09 18.59
C THR A 6 2.23 8.80 18.71
N ASP A 7 3.04 9.80 19.09
CA ASP A 7 4.49 9.62 19.30
C ASP A 7 4.76 8.67 20.48
N LEU A 8 3.96 8.77 21.54
CA LEU A 8 4.02 7.87 22.70
C LEU A 8 3.67 6.43 22.35
N TRP A 9 2.70 6.22 21.46
CA TRP A 9 2.38 4.90 20.94
C TRP A 9 3.51 4.32 20.09
N ALA A 10 4.11 5.13 19.21
CA ALA A 10 5.26 4.72 18.41
C ALA A 10 6.46 4.35 19.29
N LEU A 11 6.70 5.09 20.38
CA LEU A 11 7.70 4.74 21.39
C LEU A 11 7.37 3.41 22.08
N GLY A 12 6.11 3.16 22.44
CA GLY A 12 5.66 1.88 22.99
C GLY A 12 5.96 0.70 22.06
N ALA A 13 5.65 0.85 20.78
CA ALA A 13 5.94 -0.18 19.76
C ALA A 13 7.45 -0.42 19.58
N LEU A 14 8.26 0.65 19.64
CA LEU A 14 9.72 0.55 19.57
C LEU A 14 10.29 -0.18 20.80
N LEU A 15 9.82 0.15 22.00
CA LEU A 15 10.24 -0.50 23.25
C LEU A 15 9.85 -1.98 23.27
N PHE A 16 8.62 -2.30 22.85
CA PHE A 16 8.16 -3.68 22.68
C PHE A 16 9.13 -4.46 21.78
N ARG A 17 9.42 -3.92 20.59
CA ARG A 17 10.30 -4.58 19.62
C ARG A 17 11.75 -4.70 20.09
N ALA A 18 12.24 -3.68 20.79
CA ALA A 18 13.59 -3.72 21.34
C ALA A 18 13.78 -4.84 22.39
N VAL A 19 12.71 -5.18 23.11
CA VAL A 19 12.76 -6.21 24.17
C VAL A 19 12.38 -7.60 23.64
N GLN A 20 11.30 -7.72 22.85
CA GLN A 20 10.82 -9.02 22.34
C GLN A 20 11.47 -9.47 21.02
N GLY A 21 12.08 -8.56 20.27
CA GLY A 21 12.70 -8.86 18.97
C GLY A 21 11.73 -8.92 17.78
N HIS A 22 10.41 -8.82 18.01
CA HIS A 22 9.39 -8.67 16.98
C HIS A 22 8.46 -7.49 17.28
N ALA A 23 7.68 -7.04 16.29
CA ALA A 23 6.73 -5.95 16.45
C ALA A 23 5.47 -6.39 17.22
N PRO A 24 4.77 -5.46 17.91
CA PRO A 24 3.52 -5.77 18.61
C PRO A 24 2.35 -6.10 17.66
N TYR A 25 2.51 -5.77 16.38
CA TYR A 25 1.58 -6.09 15.31
C TYR A 25 2.37 -6.66 14.12
N PRO A 26 1.74 -7.47 13.27
CA PRO A 26 2.34 -7.95 12.02
C PRO A 26 2.71 -6.76 11.11
N GLU A 27 3.92 -6.79 10.52
CA GLU A 27 4.45 -5.72 9.67
C GLU A 27 4.45 -6.11 8.17
N GLU A 28 3.79 -7.20 7.77
CA GLU A 28 3.79 -7.65 6.37
C GLU A 28 3.07 -6.68 5.42
N SER A 29 2.13 -5.88 5.94
CA SER A 29 1.34 -4.90 5.17
C SER A 29 1.03 -3.67 6.01
N THR A 30 1.40 -2.48 5.53
CA THR A 30 1.11 -1.20 6.22
C THR A 30 -0.39 -0.90 6.30
N ALA A 31 -1.18 -1.33 5.30
CA ALA A 31 -2.62 -1.15 5.30
C ALA A 31 -3.31 -2.05 6.33
N GLU A 32 -2.82 -3.28 6.50
CA GLU A 32 -3.31 -4.23 7.50
C GLU A 32 -2.90 -3.81 8.91
N LEU A 33 -1.67 -3.32 9.07
CA LEU A 33 -1.18 -2.73 10.31
C LEU A 33 -2.11 -1.61 10.79
N VAL A 34 -2.54 -0.70 9.92
CA VAL A 34 -3.48 0.37 10.30
C VAL A 34 -4.82 -0.19 10.77
N GLN A 35 -5.34 -1.25 10.13
CA GLN A 35 -6.58 -1.89 10.54
C GLN A 35 -6.43 -2.65 11.86
N LEU A 36 -5.37 -3.44 12.01
CA LEU A 36 -5.05 -4.20 13.22
C LEU A 36 -4.82 -3.28 14.42
N VAL A 37 -4.09 -2.18 14.24
CA VAL A 37 -3.90 -1.18 15.29
C VAL A 37 -5.23 -0.55 15.74
N CYS A 38 -6.23 -0.47 14.85
CA CYS A 38 -7.56 0.07 15.17
C CYS A 38 -8.56 -0.98 15.68
N ALA A 39 -8.38 -2.25 15.34
CA ALA A 39 -9.38 -3.31 15.56
C ALA A 39 -8.94 -4.37 16.58
N GLU A 40 -7.63 -4.56 16.75
CA GLU A 40 -7.08 -5.65 17.55
C GLU A 40 -6.16 -5.13 18.67
N PRO A 41 -6.16 -5.81 19.84
CA PRO A 41 -5.20 -5.52 20.89
C PRO A 41 -3.78 -5.89 20.42
N PRO A 42 -2.75 -5.18 20.90
CA PRO A 42 -1.36 -5.52 20.57
C PRO A 42 -0.99 -6.90 21.12
N ALA A 43 0.03 -7.52 20.53
CA ALA A 43 0.61 -8.74 21.08
C ALA A 43 1.00 -8.57 22.56
N TYR A 44 0.89 -9.65 23.34
CA TYR A 44 1.09 -9.59 24.78
C TYR A 44 2.55 -9.22 25.14
N ALA A 45 2.70 -8.28 26.07
CA ALA A 45 3.98 -7.76 26.52
C ALA A 45 4.65 -8.64 27.61
N GLU A 46 4.39 -9.95 27.65
CA GLU A 46 4.76 -10.80 28.79
C GLU A 46 6.27 -10.89 29.00
N GLU A 47 7.03 -10.90 27.89
CA GLU A 47 8.48 -10.94 27.90
C GLU A 47 9.14 -9.57 28.15
N CYS A 48 8.35 -8.50 28.28
CA CYS A 48 8.89 -7.15 28.54
C CYS A 48 9.35 -6.94 29.99
N GLY A 49 9.18 -7.93 30.88
CA GLY A 49 9.67 -7.88 32.25
C GLY A 49 9.20 -6.63 33.00
N PRO A 50 10.09 -5.91 33.72
CA PRO A 50 9.72 -4.68 34.44
C PRO A 50 9.18 -3.54 33.55
N LEU A 51 9.43 -3.59 32.23
CA LEU A 51 8.91 -2.60 31.27
C LEU A 51 7.47 -2.91 30.82
N ARG A 52 6.95 -4.11 31.09
CA ARG A 52 5.62 -4.55 30.65
C ARG A 52 4.52 -3.53 30.95
N PRO A 53 4.37 -2.97 32.18
CA PRO A 53 3.28 -2.04 32.47
C PRO A 53 3.39 -0.73 31.66
N VAL A 54 4.62 -0.30 31.37
CA VAL A 54 4.86 0.91 30.57
C VAL A 54 4.50 0.65 29.11
N VAL A 55 4.94 -0.47 28.55
CA VAL A 55 4.66 -0.87 27.16
C VAL A 55 3.16 -1.05 26.93
N GLU A 56 2.46 -1.75 27.82
CA GLU A 56 1.00 -1.94 27.73
C GLU A 56 0.25 -0.60 27.84
N SER A 57 0.70 0.31 28.69
CA SER A 57 0.07 1.64 28.84
C SER A 57 0.26 2.52 27.60
N LEU A 58 1.42 2.46 26.95
CA LEU A 58 1.70 3.22 25.71
C LEU A 58 0.96 2.67 24.50
N LEU A 59 0.72 1.36 24.46
CA LEU A 59 0.02 0.67 23.37
C LEU A 59 -1.52 0.64 23.53
N ARG A 60 -2.08 1.38 24.49
CA ARG A 60 -3.55 1.52 24.62
C ARG A 60 -4.16 2.11 23.35
N GLN A 61 -5.30 1.56 22.93
CA GLN A 61 -5.95 1.91 21.67
C GLN A 61 -6.55 3.33 21.72
N ASP A 62 -7.19 3.69 22.83
CA ASP A 62 -7.64 5.06 23.09
C ASP A 62 -6.45 5.99 23.40
N PRO A 63 -6.20 7.04 22.59
CA PRO A 63 -5.12 7.99 22.84
C PRO A 63 -5.24 8.76 24.16
N THR A 64 -6.45 8.89 24.72
CA THR A 64 -6.71 9.62 25.97
C THR A 64 -6.39 8.80 27.22
N GLU A 65 -6.30 7.48 27.09
CA GLU A 65 -5.92 6.58 28.17
C GLU A 65 -4.40 6.37 28.28
N ARG A 66 -3.63 6.94 27.35
CA ARG A 66 -2.16 6.88 27.36
C ARG A 66 -1.61 7.89 28.37
N PRO A 67 -0.50 7.56 29.07
CA PRO A 67 0.14 8.50 29.98
C PRO A 67 0.63 9.72 29.22
N ASP A 68 0.81 10.84 29.91
CA ASP A 68 1.52 11.97 29.33
C ASP A 68 3.05 11.80 29.40
N PHE A 69 3.81 12.74 28.82
CA PHE A 69 5.27 12.68 28.80
C PHE A 69 5.90 12.83 30.19
N GLU A 70 5.29 13.57 31.10
CA GLU A 70 5.82 13.81 32.43
C GLU A 70 5.65 12.56 33.30
N GLU A 71 4.47 11.95 33.24
CA GLU A 71 4.13 10.67 33.88
C GLU A 71 5.04 9.55 33.37
N LEU A 72 5.16 9.39 32.05
CA LEU A 72 6.04 8.40 31.44
C LEU A 72 7.49 8.60 31.89
N GLY A 73 7.97 9.85 31.86
CA GLY A 73 9.31 10.20 32.31
C GLY A 73 9.52 9.88 33.79
N GLY A 74 8.50 10.05 34.63
CA GLY A 74 8.49 9.63 36.04
C GLY A 74 8.64 8.12 36.21
N TRP A 75 7.84 7.34 35.46
CA TRP A 75 7.87 5.88 35.50
C TRP A 75 9.21 5.31 35.03
N LEU A 76 9.74 5.78 33.90
CA LEU A 76 11.03 5.35 33.38
C LEU A 76 12.18 5.69 34.34
N ARG A 77 12.18 6.88 34.95
CA ARG A 77 13.16 7.24 35.98
C ARG A 77 13.05 6.37 37.23
N SER A 78 11.85 5.90 37.56
CA SER A 78 11.64 4.97 38.68
C SER A 78 12.17 3.58 38.37
N LEU A 79 11.92 3.08 37.15
CA LEU A 79 12.45 1.81 36.66
C LEU A 79 13.98 1.83 36.59
N VAL A 80 14.58 2.90 36.08
CA VAL A 80 16.05 3.04 36.04
C VAL A 80 16.66 3.05 37.44
N ARG A 81 16.01 3.67 38.43
CA ARG A 81 16.47 3.66 39.83
C ARG A 81 16.39 2.28 40.50
N SER A 82 15.51 1.41 40.02
CA SER A 82 15.31 0.06 40.55
C SER A 82 15.96 -1.03 39.68
N ALA A 83 16.50 -0.66 38.52
CA ALA A 83 17.22 -1.57 37.64
C ALA A 83 18.55 -1.98 38.29
N PRO A 84 18.88 -3.28 38.33
CA PRO A 84 20.21 -3.71 38.73
C PRO A 84 21.24 -3.07 37.80
N GLU A 85 22.33 -2.53 38.35
CA GLU A 85 23.48 -2.08 37.57
C GLU A 85 23.84 -3.20 36.60
N PRO A 86 23.92 -2.93 35.28
CA PRO A 86 24.31 -3.96 34.33
C PRO A 86 25.70 -4.40 34.72
N GLU A 87 25.85 -5.62 35.23
CA GLU A 87 27.17 -6.22 35.37
C GLU A 87 27.76 -6.26 33.97
N ALA A 88 28.66 -5.31 33.69
CA ALA A 88 29.49 -5.29 32.50
C ALA A 88 30.50 -6.44 32.61
N GLY A 89 30.00 -7.67 32.56
CA GLY A 89 30.69 -8.91 32.86
C GLY A 89 30.47 -9.94 31.76
N THR A 90 31.34 -9.92 30.76
CA THR A 90 31.99 -11.13 30.24
C THR A 90 31.11 -12.27 29.67
N ARG A 91 29.96 -11.99 29.05
CA ARG A 91 29.30 -12.96 28.15
C ARG A 91 28.92 -12.36 26.81
N VAL A 92 29.94 -11.93 26.05
CA VAL A 92 29.84 -11.94 24.60
C VAL A 92 30.42 -13.27 24.15
N VAL A 93 29.57 -14.21 23.72
CA VAL A 93 30.05 -15.38 22.96
C VAL A 93 30.38 -14.86 21.56
N PRO A 94 31.65 -14.83 21.12
CA PRO A 94 31.94 -14.46 19.75
C PRO A 94 31.42 -15.58 18.86
N VAL A 95 30.37 -15.29 18.08
CA VAL A 95 29.93 -16.15 16.98
C VAL A 95 31.02 -16.07 15.89
N PRO A 96 31.58 -17.20 15.42
CA PRO A 96 32.52 -17.17 14.31
C PRO A 96 31.89 -16.55 13.07
N PRO A 97 32.60 -15.70 12.31
CA PRO A 97 32.05 -15.11 11.09
C PRO A 97 31.76 -16.21 10.05
N ASP A 98 30.51 -16.30 9.60
CA ASP A 98 30.11 -17.13 8.47
C ASP A 98 30.48 -16.42 7.15
N PRO A 99 31.39 -16.99 6.33
CA PRO A 99 31.82 -16.37 5.07
C PRO A 99 30.70 -16.27 4.01
N ARG A 100 29.51 -16.87 4.23
CA ARG A 100 28.34 -16.75 3.34
C ARG A 100 27.44 -15.57 3.68
N ARG A 101 27.64 -14.89 4.80
CA ARG A 101 26.94 -13.65 5.14
C ARG A 101 27.81 -12.46 4.76
N LEU A 102 27.34 -11.66 3.80
CA LEU A 102 28.00 -10.39 3.48
C LEU A 102 28.01 -9.49 4.72
N PRO A 103 29.14 -8.83 5.05
CA PRO A 103 29.21 -7.94 6.18
C PRO A 103 28.27 -6.74 5.99
N ILE A 104 27.45 -6.46 7.01
CA ILE A 104 26.63 -5.26 7.08
C ILE A 104 27.57 -4.05 7.05
N VAL A 105 27.54 -3.29 5.96
CA VAL A 105 28.22 -2.00 5.87
C VAL A 105 27.51 -1.04 6.82
N ARG A 106 28.01 -0.92 8.05
CA ARG A 106 27.61 0.18 8.93
C ARG A 106 28.20 1.47 8.37
N ARG A 107 27.34 2.39 7.91
CA ARG A 107 27.75 3.77 7.65
C ARG A 107 28.28 4.37 8.95
N ARG A 108 29.52 4.84 8.86
CA ARG A 108 30.27 5.69 9.80
C ARG A 108 29.38 6.59 10.66
N GLY A 109 29.53 6.46 11.99
CA GLY A 109 28.91 7.29 13.01
C GLY A 109 29.68 7.12 14.32
N GLU A 110 30.88 7.69 14.33
CA GLU A 110 31.86 7.67 15.42
C GLU A 110 31.43 8.58 16.57
N LEU A 111 31.27 8.03 17.78
CA LEU A 111 31.51 8.74 19.05
C LEU A 111 31.79 7.71 20.15
N VAL A 112 33.07 7.39 20.38
CA VAL A 112 33.53 6.96 21.72
C VAL A 112 34.86 7.63 22.01
N ARG A 113 34.80 8.74 22.76
CA ARG A 113 35.95 9.23 23.52
C ARG A 113 36.25 8.23 24.63
N ARG A 114 37.43 7.62 24.63
CA ARG A 114 38.11 7.24 25.88
C ARG A 114 39.59 7.58 25.80
N ARG A 115 40.05 8.20 26.88
CA ARG A 115 41.37 8.78 27.14
C ARG A 115 42.19 7.82 28.01
N ARG A 116 43.53 7.85 27.82
CA ARG A 116 44.66 7.30 28.63
C ARG A 116 44.95 5.79 28.44
N ALA A 117 46.19 5.30 28.33
CA ALA A 117 47.52 5.85 28.62
C ALA A 117 48.65 5.05 27.89
N GLY A 118 49.86 5.63 27.78
CA GLY A 118 51.13 4.88 27.68
C GLY A 118 51.91 4.94 26.35
N LEU A 119 52.93 5.80 26.29
CA LEU A 119 54.04 5.85 25.31
C LEU A 119 55.24 4.97 25.84
N PRO A 120 56.38 4.71 25.12
CA PRO A 120 56.92 5.48 23.99
C PRO A 120 57.65 4.74 22.82
N ASP A 121 57.84 5.54 21.76
CA ASP A 121 58.94 5.66 20.78
C ASP A 121 59.23 4.57 19.72
N ALA A 122 59.00 4.92 18.45
CA ALA A 122 59.98 4.77 17.36
C ALA A 122 59.55 5.54 16.10
N ARG A 123 60.30 6.61 15.85
CA ARG A 123 60.50 7.40 14.63
C ARG A 123 60.15 6.71 13.28
N ALA A 124 59.30 7.35 12.48
CA ALA A 124 59.46 7.43 11.03
C ALA A 124 58.78 8.69 10.48
N ARG A 125 59.59 9.54 9.84
CA ARG A 125 59.17 10.73 9.07
C ARG A 125 58.36 10.29 7.86
N HIS A 126 57.26 10.97 7.54
CA HIS A 126 56.93 11.31 6.15
C HIS A 126 56.05 12.57 6.06
N LYS A 127 56.70 13.60 5.51
CA LYS A 127 56.24 14.64 4.59
C LYS A 127 54.73 14.97 4.53
N ARG A 128 54.47 16.19 4.98
CA ARG A 128 53.37 17.10 4.64
C ARG A 128 53.21 17.22 3.12
N ASP A 129 52.01 17.01 2.60
CA ASP A 129 51.41 17.86 1.56
C ASP A 129 49.89 17.86 1.76
N ARG A 130 49.34 19.07 1.71
CA ARG A 130 48.00 19.46 2.13
C ARG A 130 47.29 19.87 0.86
N GLU A 131 46.51 18.97 0.28
CA GLU A 131 45.64 19.30 -0.86
C GLU A 131 44.24 19.67 -0.34
N GLU A 132 43.93 20.96 -0.45
CA GLU A 132 42.57 21.47 -0.37
C GLU A 132 41.79 20.96 -1.60
N GLY A 133 41.04 19.89 -1.39
CA GLY A 133 40.02 19.44 -2.34
C GLY A 133 38.78 20.34 -2.24
N ASP A 134 38.68 21.29 -3.16
CA ASP A 134 37.51 22.15 -3.34
C ASP A 134 36.28 21.28 -3.67
N SER A 135 35.24 21.39 -2.84
CA SER A 135 34.01 20.58 -2.96
C SER A 135 33.15 21.02 -4.15
N PRO A 136 32.54 20.09 -4.92
CA PRO A 136 31.74 20.41 -6.12
C PRO A 136 30.31 20.89 -5.78
N SER A 137 30.15 21.76 -4.79
CA SER A 137 28.84 22.29 -4.35
C SER A 137 28.30 23.44 -5.22
N ARG A 138 29.09 23.94 -6.18
CA ARG A 138 28.72 25.06 -7.05
C ARG A 138 27.94 24.63 -8.30
N LEU A 139 28.17 23.41 -8.80
CA LEU A 139 27.47 22.86 -9.97
C LEU A 139 25.99 22.54 -9.68
N GLY A 140 25.69 21.97 -8.51
CA GLY A 140 24.31 21.68 -8.10
C GLY A 140 23.45 22.94 -7.91
N ARG A 141 24.04 24.01 -7.36
CA ARG A 141 23.37 25.32 -7.25
C ARG A 141 23.14 25.97 -8.61
N MET A 142 24.09 25.85 -9.54
CA MET A 142 23.93 26.39 -10.89
C MET A 142 22.82 25.67 -11.67
N LEU A 143 22.77 24.33 -11.56
CA LEU A 143 21.73 23.52 -12.18
C LEU A 143 20.34 23.85 -11.61
N LEU A 144 20.24 24.01 -10.29
CA LEU A 144 18.99 24.35 -9.63
C LEU A 144 18.48 25.74 -10.03
N LEU A 145 19.37 26.73 -10.15
CA LEU A 145 19.02 28.06 -10.66
C LEU A 145 18.57 28.04 -12.11
N LEU A 146 19.22 27.25 -12.97
CA LEU A 146 18.79 27.09 -14.37
C LEU A 146 17.40 26.46 -14.49
N ILE A 147 17.12 25.41 -13.71
CA ILE A 147 15.79 24.77 -13.68
C ILE A 147 14.73 25.76 -13.21
N LEU A 148 15.00 26.53 -12.16
CA LEU A 148 14.07 27.53 -11.62
C LEU A 148 13.78 28.65 -12.64
N LEU A 149 14.79 29.08 -13.39
CA LEU A 149 14.66 30.09 -14.43
C LEU A 149 13.85 29.55 -15.64
N LEU A 150 14.04 28.28 -16.00
CA LEU A 150 13.29 27.60 -17.04
C LEU A 150 11.81 27.44 -16.65
N LEU A 151 11.54 27.07 -15.39
CA LEU A 151 10.19 26.96 -14.85
C LEU A 151 9.48 28.33 -14.82
N ALA A 152 10.16 29.38 -14.37
CA ALA A 152 9.63 30.74 -14.38
C ALA A 152 9.33 31.23 -15.81
N GLY A 153 10.20 30.90 -16.77
CA GLY A 153 9.98 31.16 -18.20
C GLY A 153 8.74 30.44 -18.75
N ALA A 154 8.54 29.18 -18.39
CA ALA A 154 7.37 28.40 -18.80
C ALA A 154 6.06 28.97 -18.22
N VAL A 155 6.07 29.41 -16.96
CA VAL A 155 4.90 30.07 -16.32
C VAL A 155 4.61 31.43 -16.96
N ALA A 156 5.64 32.23 -17.23
CA ALA A 156 5.48 33.52 -17.90
C ALA A 156 4.93 33.34 -19.33
N TYR A 157 5.41 32.32 -20.05
CA TYR A 157 4.90 31.96 -21.37
C TYR A 157 3.43 31.53 -21.31
N ALA A 158 3.05 30.68 -20.35
CA ALA A 158 1.66 30.24 -20.16
C ALA A 158 0.72 31.42 -19.82
N MET A 159 1.18 32.40 -19.03
CA MET A 159 0.39 33.60 -18.73
C MET A 159 0.27 34.56 -19.92
N LEU A 160 1.27 34.64 -20.80
CA LEU A 160 1.23 35.51 -21.98
C LEU A 160 0.43 34.90 -23.14
N PHE A 161 0.40 33.57 -23.27
CA PHE A 161 -0.17 32.87 -24.43
C PHE A 161 -1.45 32.05 -24.16
N MET A 162 -1.99 32.02 -22.93
CA MET A 162 -3.36 31.51 -22.73
C MET A 162 -4.41 32.55 -23.17
N PRO A 163 -5.29 32.24 -24.14
CA PRO A 163 -6.43 33.09 -24.46
C PRO A 163 -7.44 33.03 -23.32
N ARG A 164 -7.72 34.19 -22.70
CA ARG A 164 -8.75 34.32 -21.67
C ARG A 164 -10.13 34.07 -22.29
N GLN A 165 -10.75 32.96 -21.91
CA GLN A 165 -12.15 32.69 -22.23
C GLN A 165 -13.02 33.46 -21.24
N HIS A 166 -13.72 34.48 -21.75
CA HIS A 166 -14.78 35.18 -21.04
C HIS A 166 -16.02 34.30 -20.98
N ALA A 167 -16.50 33.99 -19.78
CA ALA A 167 -17.89 33.63 -19.54
C ALA A 167 -18.46 34.58 -18.50
N SER A 168 -18.92 35.72 -19.00
CA SER A 168 -19.93 36.55 -18.37
C SER A 168 -21.31 35.93 -18.65
N HIS A 169 -22.20 35.97 -17.66
CA HIS A 169 -23.67 36.01 -17.65
C HIS A 169 -24.11 35.45 -16.29
N GLY A 170 -24.89 36.10 -15.43
CA GLY A 170 -25.64 37.34 -15.45
C GLY A 170 -26.25 37.49 -14.05
N ARG A 171 -26.48 38.73 -13.64
CA ARG A 171 -26.57 39.20 -12.25
C ARG A 171 -28.02 39.48 -11.81
N SER A 172 -28.29 39.16 -10.54
CA SER A 172 -29.18 39.83 -9.56
C SER A 172 -30.71 39.71 -9.60
N GLY A 173 -31.24 39.44 -8.40
CA GLY A 173 -32.59 39.77 -7.95
C GLY A 173 -32.82 39.40 -6.48
N THR A 174 -32.25 40.17 -5.55
CA THR A 174 -32.53 40.12 -4.10
C THR A 174 -33.86 40.82 -3.75
N GLY A 175 -34.62 40.31 -2.78
CA GLY A 175 -35.73 41.06 -2.17
C GLY A 175 -36.63 40.27 -1.21
N THR A 176 -36.21 40.20 0.06
CA THR A 176 -36.96 40.33 1.34
C THR A 176 -38.48 40.04 1.42
N THR A 177 -38.85 39.20 2.40
CA THR A 177 -40.15 39.05 3.11
C THR A 177 -40.61 40.36 3.81
N PRO A 178 -41.90 40.57 4.25
CA PRO A 178 -42.71 39.62 5.05
C PRO A 178 -44.27 39.63 4.92
N SER A 179 -44.87 38.59 5.51
CA SER A 179 -46.17 38.49 6.22
C SER A 179 -47.52 38.80 5.52
N ALA A 180 -48.40 37.80 5.39
CA ALA A 180 -49.56 37.57 6.29
C ALA A 180 -50.62 36.62 5.68
N GLY A 181 -51.13 35.68 6.49
CA GLY A 181 -52.57 35.33 6.48
C GLY A 181 -53.05 34.06 5.76
N GLN A 182 -53.21 32.98 6.54
CA GLN A 182 -54.41 32.15 6.64
C GLN A 182 -54.85 31.24 5.48
N SER A 183 -54.63 29.92 5.63
CA SER A 183 -55.66 28.95 6.06
C SER A 183 -55.38 27.55 5.51
N SER A 184 -55.26 26.58 6.42
CA SER A 184 -55.42 25.14 6.16
C SER A 184 -56.88 24.75 6.47
N PRO A 185 -57.38 23.58 6.04
CA PRO A 185 -57.22 22.40 6.90
C PRO A 185 -56.92 21.06 6.18
N ALA A 186 -56.44 20.12 7.01
CA ALA A 186 -55.99 18.73 6.82
C ALA A 186 -57.15 17.70 6.58
N PRO A 187 -57.02 16.35 6.74
CA PRO A 187 -55.88 15.43 7.02
C PRO A 187 -55.86 14.16 6.10
N ALA A 188 -54.85 13.28 6.06
CA ALA A 188 -54.56 12.12 6.93
C ALA A 188 -53.37 11.37 6.25
N GLY A 189 -52.36 10.80 6.91
CA GLY A 189 -52.44 9.84 7.99
C GLY A 189 -52.43 8.40 7.43
N SER A 190 -51.25 7.85 7.10
CA SER A 190 -51.02 6.39 7.08
C SER A 190 -49.54 6.06 7.10
N ARG A 191 -49.14 5.49 8.24
CA ARG A 191 -47.87 4.86 8.57
C ARG A 191 -48.07 3.36 8.31
N HIS A 192 -47.35 2.76 7.37
CA HIS A 192 -47.28 1.30 7.22
C HIS A 192 -45.89 0.89 6.74
N SER A 193 -45.16 0.16 7.59
CA SER A 193 -44.30 -0.94 7.12
C SER A 193 -45.21 -2.09 6.70
N PRO A 194 -44.80 -2.91 5.72
CA PRO A 194 -44.49 -4.29 6.08
C PRO A 194 -43.35 -4.95 5.28
N SER A 195 -42.97 -6.11 5.82
CA SER A 195 -42.04 -7.15 5.38
C SER A 195 -41.93 -7.49 3.90
N ALA A 196 -40.72 -7.97 3.58
CA ALA A 196 -40.34 -9.07 2.68
C ALA A 196 -41.39 -9.68 1.75
N SER A 197 -41.05 -9.74 0.46
CA SER A 197 -41.33 -10.90 -0.41
C SER A 197 -40.32 -10.95 -1.55
N ASP A 198 -39.92 -12.19 -1.83
CA ASP A 198 -38.90 -12.67 -2.73
C ASP A 198 -39.17 -12.47 -4.24
N THR A 199 -38.05 -12.40 -4.97
CA THR A 199 -37.79 -12.94 -6.32
C THR A 199 -38.54 -12.39 -7.55
N GLN A 200 -37.78 -11.70 -8.41
CA GLN A 200 -37.66 -12.15 -9.81
C GLN A 200 -36.30 -11.82 -10.43
N ALA A 201 -35.62 -12.90 -10.86
CA ALA A 201 -34.44 -12.88 -11.69
C ALA A 201 -34.71 -12.26 -13.08
N GLY A 202 -33.71 -11.59 -13.63
CA GLY A 202 -33.76 -11.05 -15.00
C GLY A 202 -33.24 -9.62 -15.16
N GLY A 203 -32.34 -9.15 -14.30
CA GLY A 203 -31.65 -7.89 -14.55
C GLY A 203 -30.61 -8.09 -15.66
N THR A 204 -30.91 -7.64 -16.87
CA THR A 204 -29.86 -7.28 -17.83
C THR A 204 -28.94 -6.29 -17.13
N SER A 205 -27.77 -6.78 -16.69
CA SER A 205 -26.72 -5.98 -16.07
C SER A 205 -26.34 -4.88 -17.05
N SER A 206 -26.88 -3.67 -16.85
CA SER A 206 -26.51 -2.50 -17.61
C SER A 206 -25.06 -2.20 -17.28
N VAL A 207 -24.18 -2.45 -18.24
CA VAL A 207 -22.76 -2.11 -18.13
C VAL A 207 -22.64 -0.59 -17.89
N PRO A 208 -21.86 -0.12 -16.91
CA PRO A 208 -21.69 1.30 -16.61
C PRO A 208 -21.19 2.10 -17.81
N ALA A 209 -21.39 3.42 -17.74
CA ALA A 209 -20.89 4.35 -18.75
C ALA A 209 -19.39 4.18 -18.97
N GLY A 210 -18.97 4.15 -20.24
CA GLY A 210 -17.56 3.97 -20.63
C GLY A 210 -17.11 2.52 -20.84
N PHE A 211 -17.98 1.54 -20.62
CA PHE A 211 -17.70 0.13 -20.91
C PHE A 211 -18.68 -0.44 -21.95
N THR A 212 -18.29 -1.55 -22.55
CA THR A 212 -19.11 -2.32 -23.48
C THR A 212 -19.00 -3.80 -23.14
N LEU A 213 -20.14 -4.49 -22.98
CA LEU A 213 -20.17 -5.94 -22.85
C LEU A 213 -19.70 -6.58 -24.16
N ARG A 214 -18.59 -7.30 -24.11
CA ARG A 214 -18.00 -8.05 -25.22
C ARG A 214 -18.33 -9.52 -25.08
N LYS A 215 -18.76 -10.15 -26.18
CA LYS A 215 -18.84 -11.61 -26.32
C LYS A 215 -17.58 -12.08 -27.05
N ASP A 216 -16.68 -12.73 -26.33
CA ASP A 216 -15.39 -13.15 -26.85
C ASP A 216 -15.50 -14.51 -27.57
N PRO A 217 -14.86 -14.68 -28.74
CA PRO A 217 -14.81 -15.96 -29.44
C PRO A 217 -14.24 -17.13 -28.63
N GLU A 218 -13.47 -16.86 -27.57
CA GLU A 218 -12.92 -17.89 -26.67
C GLU A 218 -13.91 -18.38 -25.60
N GLY A 219 -15.20 -18.06 -25.75
CA GLY A 219 -16.27 -18.64 -24.93
C GLY A 219 -16.46 -17.92 -23.59
N PHE A 220 -16.41 -16.59 -23.58
CA PHE A 220 -16.78 -15.80 -22.40
C PHE A 220 -17.38 -14.44 -22.78
N ASP A 221 -18.18 -13.89 -21.88
CA ASP A 221 -18.66 -12.51 -21.93
C ASP A 221 -17.93 -11.68 -20.85
N ILE A 222 -17.54 -10.45 -21.16
CA ILE A 222 -16.86 -9.55 -20.21
C ILE A 222 -17.06 -8.08 -20.59
N ALA A 223 -17.22 -7.18 -19.63
CA ALA A 223 -17.21 -5.74 -19.89
C ALA A 223 -15.79 -5.25 -20.08
N VAL A 224 -15.56 -4.51 -21.17
CA VAL A 224 -14.28 -3.91 -21.51
C VAL A 224 -14.49 -2.43 -21.76
N ALA A 225 -13.54 -1.60 -21.34
CA ALA A 225 -13.61 -0.17 -21.58
C ALA A 225 -13.68 0.15 -23.08
N GLN A 226 -14.43 1.20 -23.42
CA GLN A 226 -14.64 1.62 -24.80
C GLN A 226 -13.32 2.05 -25.45
N GLY A 227 -13.14 1.72 -26.74
CA GLY A 227 -11.91 2.05 -27.48
C GLY A 227 -10.72 1.11 -27.23
N TRP A 228 -10.88 0.08 -26.41
CA TRP A 228 -9.84 -0.92 -26.19
C TRP A 228 -9.71 -1.88 -27.36
N THR A 229 -8.46 -2.19 -27.72
CA THR A 229 -8.12 -3.10 -28.81
C THR A 229 -7.94 -4.51 -28.27
N ARG A 230 -8.50 -5.50 -28.97
CA ARG A 230 -8.37 -6.93 -28.62
C ARG A 230 -7.22 -7.57 -29.39
N THR A 231 -6.37 -8.26 -28.67
CA THR A 231 -5.41 -9.25 -29.19
C THR A 231 -6.00 -10.66 -28.98
N PRO A 232 -6.09 -11.49 -30.03
CA PRO A 232 -6.60 -12.86 -29.91
C PRO A 232 -5.76 -13.76 -29.00
N LYS A 233 -6.34 -14.92 -28.64
CA LYS A 233 -5.68 -15.91 -27.80
C LYS A 233 -4.30 -16.27 -28.35
N ASN A 234 -3.26 -15.99 -27.57
CA ASN A 234 -1.88 -16.28 -27.96
C ASN A 234 -1.48 -17.73 -27.60
N GLY A 235 -0.22 -18.10 -27.89
CA GLY A 235 0.31 -19.43 -27.55
C GLY A 235 0.39 -19.73 -26.05
N SER A 236 0.28 -18.70 -25.20
CA SER A 236 0.16 -18.85 -23.74
C SER A 236 -1.30 -18.99 -23.27
N GLY A 237 -2.28 -18.93 -24.16
CA GLY A 237 -3.70 -19.03 -23.81
C GLY A 237 -4.31 -17.72 -23.32
N GLU A 238 -3.62 -16.59 -23.48
CA GLU A 238 -4.06 -15.27 -23.02
C GLU A 238 -4.83 -14.54 -24.13
N VAL A 239 -6.01 -14.03 -23.80
CA VAL A 239 -6.72 -13.01 -24.58
C VAL A 239 -6.46 -11.67 -23.90
N VAL A 240 -6.05 -10.67 -24.68
CA VAL A 240 -5.67 -9.36 -24.14
C VAL A 240 -6.52 -8.26 -24.73
N TYR A 241 -7.03 -7.38 -23.88
CA TYR A 241 -7.62 -6.10 -24.25
C TYR A 241 -6.73 -4.99 -23.74
N ALA A 242 -6.39 -4.00 -24.56
CA ALA A 242 -5.48 -2.93 -24.14
C ALA A 242 -5.83 -1.57 -24.74
N HIS A 243 -5.48 -0.51 -24.02
CA HIS A 243 -5.47 0.87 -24.50
C HIS A 243 -4.46 1.71 -23.69
N GLY A 244 -3.52 2.36 -24.38
CA GLY A 244 -2.44 3.09 -23.71
C GLY A 244 -1.59 2.16 -22.85
N ASP A 245 -1.37 2.53 -21.58
CA ASP A 245 -0.59 1.76 -20.61
C ASP A 245 -1.42 0.73 -19.82
N PHE A 246 -2.71 0.59 -20.12
CA PHE A 246 -3.61 -0.32 -19.40
C PHE A 246 -3.91 -1.57 -20.22
N GLU A 247 -3.96 -2.70 -19.51
CA GLU A 247 -4.22 -4.01 -20.09
C GLU A 247 -5.13 -4.84 -19.20
N LEU A 248 -6.09 -5.53 -19.82
CA LEU A 248 -6.97 -6.54 -19.25
C LEU A 248 -6.65 -7.85 -19.95
N MET A 249 -6.07 -8.77 -19.22
CA MET A 249 -5.71 -10.11 -19.66
C MET A 249 -6.71 -11.13 -19.10
N VAL A 250 -7.17 -12.02 -19.97
CA VAL A 250 -8.07 -13.12 -19.64
C VAL A 250 -7.47 -14.43 -20.10
N VAL A 251 -7.36 -15.41 -19.20
CA VAL A 251 -6.96 -16.79 -19.53
C VAL A 251 -8.15 -17.70 -19.28
N PRO A 252 -8.91 -18.09 -20.32
CA PRO A 252 -10.15 -18.84 -20.14
C PRO A 252 -9.90 -20.33 -20.00
N GLY A 253 -9.55 -20.79 -18.79
CA GLY A 253 -9.51 -22.22 -18.48
C GLY A 253 -8.32 -22.96 -19.07
N ARG A 254 -7.12 -22.35 -19.13
CA ARG A 254 -5.90 -23.03 -19.61
C ARG A 254 -5.47 -24.15 -18.65
N ASP A 255 -5.43 -23.82 -17.37
CA ASP A 255 -4.82 -24.66 -16.35
C ASP A 255 -5.90 -25.46 -15.61
N GLY A 256 -5.75 -26.79 -15.54
CA GLY A 256 -6.73 -27.69 -14.91
C GLY A 256 -6.39 -28.03 -13.46
N SER A 257 -7.39 -28.16 -12.59
CA SER A 257 -7.20 -28.52 -11.18
C SER A 257 -6.57 -29.90 -10.96
N ALA A 258 -6.71 -30.81 -11.93
CA ALA A 258 -6.04 -32.10 -11.91
C ALA A 258 -4.50 -31.97 -11.89
N ALA A 259 -3.95 -30.94 -12.54
CA ALA A 259 -2.51 -30.69 -12.60
C ALA A 259 -2.05 -29.68 -11.55
N TYR A 260 -2.90 -28.72 -11.20
CA TYR A 260 -2.52 -27.55 -10.40
C TYR A 260 -3.16 -27.48 -9.00
N GLY A 261 -3.95 -28.48 -8.64
CA GLY A 261 -4.74 -28.47 -7.40
C GLY A 261 -6.00 -27.62 -7.52
N SER A 262 -6.86 -27.71 -6.52
CA SER A 262 -8.19 -27.06 -6.50
C SER A 262 -8.28 -25.86 -5.56
N ASP A 263 -7.17 -25.43 -4.95
CA ASP A 263 -7.11 -24.23 -4.11
C ASP A 263 -6.65 -23.03 -4.95
N PRO A 264 -7.55 -22.07 -5.28
CA PRO A 264 -7.20 -20.91 -6.08
C PRO A 264 -6.13 -20.02 -5.44
N MET A 265 -6.06 -19.95 -4.11
CA MET A 265 -5.07 -19.10 -3.43
C MET A 265 -3.67 -19.69 -3.57
N ALA A 266 -3.53 -21.00 -3.36
CA ALA A 266 -2.27 -21.70 -3.62
C ALA A 266 -1.87 -21.62 -5.10
N TYR A 267 -2.83 -21.78 -6.03
CA TYR A 267 -2.55 -21.64 -7.45
C TYR A 267 -2.04 -20.24 -7.81
N GLN A 268 -2.73 -19.18 -7.39
CA GLN A 268 -2.36 -17.79 -7.67
C GLN A 268 -0.96 -17.47 -7.16
N ARG A 269 -0.67 -17.81 -5.90
CA ARG A 269 0.61 -17.49 -5.27
C ARG A 269 1.77 -18.27 -5.92
N ASP A 270 1.59 -19.56 -6.14
CA ASP A 270 2.70 -20.48 -6.36
C ASP A 270 2.84 -21.00 -7.80
N LYS A 271 1.79 -20.89 -8.62
CA LYS A 271 1.70 -21.59 -9.92
C LYS A 271 1.26 -20.72 -11.10
N GLU A 272 0.46 -19.69 -10.87
CA GLU A 272 -0.09 -18.83 -11.93
C GLU A 272 1.04 -18.18 -12.74
N ARG A 273 1.08 -18.44 -14.05
CA ARG A 273 2.19 -18.05 -14.92
C ARG A 273 2.28 -16.53 -15.09
N GLU A 274 1.14 -15.88 -15.06
CA GLU A 274 0.93 -14.46 -15.31
C GLU A 274 1.54 -13.61 -14.19
N LEU A 275 1.72 -14.19 -13.01
CA LEU A 275 2.40 -13.59 -11.85
C LEU A 275 3.88 -14.00 -11.74
N GLN A 276 4.45 -14.71 -12.72
CA GLN A 276 5.90 -14.98 -12.73
C GLN A 276 6.76 -13.71 -12.71
N PRO A 277 6.46 -12.66 -13.51
CA PRO A 277 7.26 -11.43 -13.46
C PRO A 277 7.28 -10.77 -12.07
N TYR A 278 6.17 -10.85 -11.34
CA TYR A 278 6.09 -10.42 -9.94
C TYR A 278 7.02 -11.25 -9.04
N ARG A 279 7.01 -12.58 -9.18
CA ARG A 279 7.86 -13.48 -8.37
C ARG A 279 9.34 -13.39 -8.69
N ASP A 280 9.68 -13.06 -9.93
CA ASP A 280 11.07 -12.91 -10.39
C ASP A 280 11.64 -11.51 -10.06
N SER A 281 10.79 -10.53 -9.77
CA SER A 281 11.21 -9.16 -9.47
C SER A 281 11.80 -9.03 -8.07
N SER A 282 12.91 -8.30 -7.97
CA SER A 282 13.54 -7.93 -6.70
C SER A 282 12.87 -6.75 -5.98
N TRP A 283 12.04 -5.98 -6.71
CA TRP A 283 11.18 -4.92 -6.18
C TRP A 283 9.74 -5.27 -6.52
N ALA A 284 9.07 -5.94 -5.58
CA ALA A 284 7.70 -6.39 -5.75
C ALA A 284 6.95 -6.46 -4.42
N THR A 285 5.63 -6.31 -4.45
CA THR A 285 4.77 -6.47 -3.27
C THR A 285 3.46 -7.13 -3.67
N ALA A 286 2.93 -8.00 -2.82
CA ALA A 286 1.57 -8.51 -2.92
C ALA A 286 0.76 -8.06 -1.70
N THR A 287 -0.42 -7.50 -1.93
CA THR A 287 -1.36 -7.03 -0.91
C THR A 287 -2.78 -7.47 -1.26
N GLY A 288 -3.70 -7.36 -0.29
CA GLY A 288 -5.11 -7.66 -0.54
C GLY A 288 -5.38 -9.09 -0.99
N LEU A 289 -4.47 -10.02 -0.67
CA LEU A 289 -4.62 -11.45 -0.96
C LEU A 289 -5.78 -11.99 -0.13
N ARG A 290 -6.84 -12.45 -0.79
CA ARG A 290 -8.00 -13.04 -0.10
C ARG A 290 -8.66 -14.10 -0.95
N THR A 291 -9.24 -15.08 -0.28
CA THR A 291 -10.15 -16.04 -0.89
C THR A 291 -11.57 -15.48 -0.82
N ILE A 292 -12.31 -15.61 -1.91
CA ILE A 292 -13.71 -15.20 -2.00
C ILE A 292 -14.54 -16.42 -2.43
N GLU A 293 -15.67 -16.61 -1.76
CA GLU A 293 -16.63 -17.66 -2.07
C GLU A 293 -17.98 -17.02 -2.42
N VAL A 294 -18.44 -17.19 -3.66
CA VAL A 294 -19.73 -16.66 -4.11
C VAL A 294 -20.42 -17.71 -4.97
N GLY A 295 -21.65 -18.08 -4.61
CA GLY A 295 -22.48 -18.99 -5.41
C GLY A 295 -21.83 -20.36 -5.64
N GLY A 296 -21.10 -20.88 -4.65
CA GLY A 296 -20.38 -22.16 -4.74
C GLY A 296 -19.09 -22.11 -5.58
N ARG A 297 -18.63 -20.91 -5.97
CA ARG A 297 -17.37 -20.71 -6.68
C ARG A 297 -16.34 -20.15 -5.73
N THR A 298 -15.18 -20.78 -5.70
CA THR A 298 -14.01 -20.31 -4.95
C THR A 298 -13.08 -19.57 -5.90
N MET A 299 -12.66 -18.38 -5.51
CA MET A 299 -11.72 -17.56 -6.25
C MET A 299 -10.69 -16.93 -5.30
N ALA A 300 -9.50 -16.66 -5.81
CA ALA A 300 -8.48 -15.92 -5.10
C ALA A 300 -8.29 -14.57 -5.79
N GLU A 301 -8.27 -13.51 -4.99
CA GLU A 301 -8.01 -12.15 -5.43
C GLU A 301 -6.69 -11.69 -4.83
N GLY A 302 -5.96 -10.85 -5.57
CA GLY A 302 -4.77 -10.17 -5.07
C GLY A 302 -4.45 -8.89 -5.80
N GLN A 303 -3.69 -8.03 -5.14
CA GLN A 303 -3.09 -6.82 -5.69
C GLN A 303 -1.58 -7.00 -5.68
N PHE A 304 -0.91 -6.61 -6.76
CA PHE A 304 0.51 -6.83 -6.96
C PHE A 304 1.15 -5.56 -7.50
N THR A 305 2.36 -5.27 -7.05
CA THR A 305 3.22 -4.27 -7.66
C THR A 305 4.56 -4.90 -8.01
N TRP A 306 5.14 -4.48 -9.13
CA TRP A 306 6.53 -4.77 -9.46
C TRP A 306 7.07 -3.79 -10.51
N THR A 307 8.39 -3.67 -10.58
CA THR A 307 9.05 -2.95 -11.68
C THR A 307 9.26 -3.91 -12.85
N ASP A 308 8.75 -3.56 -14.03
CA ASP A 308 8.89 -4.38 -15.24
C ASP A 308 10.32 -4.35 -15.84
N GLY A 309 10.57 -5.15 -16.87
CA GLY A 309 11.86 -5.20 -17.55
C GLY A 309 12.28 -3.88 -18.26
N GLN A 310 11.39 -2.90 -18.35
CA GLN A 310 11.65 -1.57 -18.89
C GLN A 310 11.85 -0.52 -17.78
N GLY A 311 11.80 -0.90 -16.51
CA GLY A 311 11.95 0.01 -15.38
C GLY A 311 10.67 0.78 -15.02
N ARG A 312 9.51 0.33 -15.49
CA ARG A 312 8.21 0.93 -15.15
C ARG A 312 7.60 0.24 -13.95
N ASP A 313 7.12 1.01 -13.00
CA ASP A 313 6.39 0.48 -11.85
C ASP A 313 4.95 0.18 -12.26
N LEU A 314 4.55 -1.09 -12.10
CA LEU A 314 3.23 -1.58 -12.43
C LEU A 314 2.40 -1.82 -11.17
N TYR A 315 1.11 -1.53 -11.26
CA TYR A 315 0.09 -2.00 -10.32
C TYR A 315 -0.88 -2.91 -11.03
N VAL A 316 -1.16 -4.05 -10.40
CA VAL A 316 -1.90 -5.16 -10.99
C VAL A 316 -2.94 -5.68 -10.01
N ARG A 317 -4.17 -5.84 -10.47
CA ARG A 317 -5.20 -6.60 -9.77
C ARG A 317 -5.44 -7.91 -10.51
N ASN A 318 -5.47 -9.00 -9.75
CA ASN A 318 -5.57 -10.35 -10.29
C ASN A 318 -6.70 -11.12 -9.60
N MET A 319 -7.42 -11.93 -10.36
CA MET A 319 -8.35 -12.92 -9.85
C MET A 319 -8.13 -14.26 -10.54
N ALA A 320 -7.94 -15.30 -9.74
CA ALA A 320 -7.96 -16.69 -10.19
C ALA A 320 -9.28 -17.33 -9.75
N ILE A 321 -10.13 -17.73 -10.70
CA ILE A 321 -11.41 -18.41 -10.45
C ILE A 321 -11.29 -19.87 -10.86
N LEU A 322 -11.68 -20.80 -10.00
CA LEU A 322 -11.81 -22.20 -10.39
C LEU A 322 -13.24 -22.47 -10.90
N LEU A 323 -13.41 -22.68 -12.21
CA LEU A 323 -14.68 -22.96 -12.86
C LEU A 323 -14.59 -24.28 -13.63
N ASN A 324 -15.54 -25.19 -13.40
CA ASN A 324 -15.61 -26.49 -14.10
C ASN A 324 -14.27 -27.26 -14.08
N GLY A 325 -13.52 -27.15 -12.97
CA GLY A 325 -12.22 -27.79 -12.80
C GLY A 325 -11.06 -27.14 -13.56
N ARG A 326 -11.24 -25.95 -14.14
CA ARG A 326 -10.18 -25.19 -14.81
C ARG A 326 -10.06 -23.76 -14.25
N TYR A 327 -8.85 -23.22 -14.24
CA TYR A 327 -8.55 -21.89 -13.75
C TYR A 327 -8.81 -20.85 -14.84
N HIS A 328 -9.64 -19.88 -14.49
CA HIS A 328 -9.91 -18.68 -15.27
C HIS A 328 -9.21 -17.51 -14.59
N ILE A 329 -8.30 -16.86 -15.31
CA ILE A 329 -7.54 -15.73 -14.77
C ILE A 329 -8.08 -14.45 -15.36
N LEU A 330 -8.35 -13.48 -14.52
CA LEU A 330 -8.67 -12.10 -14.90
C LEU A 330 -7.65 -11.19 -14.24
N GLN A 331 -6.83 -10.55 -15.06
CA GLN A 331 -5.77 -9.66 -14.58
C GLN A 331 -5.90 -8.31 -15.26
N VAL A 332 -5.92 -7.24 -14.48
CA VAL A 332 -5.80 -5.87 -15.00
C VAL A 332 -4.51 -5.27 -14.49
N ARG A 333 -3.74 -4.68 -15.39
CA ARG A 333 -2.47 -3.99 -15.07
C ARG A 333 -2.39 -2.62 -15.71
N GLY A 334 -1.66 -1.73 -15.06
CA GLY A 334 -1.34 -0.40 -15.54
C GLY A 334 -0.23 0.24 -14.71
N PRO A 335 0.09 1.52 -14.95
CA PRO A 335 1.08 2.25 -14.17
C PRO A 335 0.74 2.28 -12.67
N ASP A 336 1.74 2.17 -11.80
CA ASP A 336 1.54 2.23 -10.35
C ASP A 336 0.95 3.57 -9.88
N ALA A 337 1.16 4.63 -10.64
CA ALA A 337 0.57 5.95 -10.37
C ALA A 337 -0.95 6.00 -10.58
N ASP A 338 -1.53 5.06 -11.35
CA ASP A 338 -2.93 5.08 -11.80
C ASP A 338 -3.76 3.92 -11.20
N ARG A 339 -3.52 3.60 -9.91
CA ARG A 339 -4.15 2.46 -9.23
C ARG A 339 -5.68 2.49 -9.22
N ASP A 340 -6.27 3.68 -9.13
CA ASP A 340 -7.73 3.85 -9.12
C ASP A 340 -8.34 3.44 -10.45
N GLU A 341 -7.66 3.74 -11.56
CA GLU A 341 -8.12 3.36 -12.89
C GLU A 341 -7.98 1.84 -13.11
N VAL A 342 -6.84 1.24 -12.71
CA VAL A 342 -6.66 -0.22 -12.70
C VAL A 342 -7.77 -0.90 -11.88
N THR A 343 -8.08 -0.34 -10.71
CA THR A 343 -9.12 -0.84 -9.80
C THR A 343 -10.51 -0.76 -10.44
N ARG A 344 -10.87 0.38 -11.03
CA ARG A 344 -12.15 0.58 -11.71
C ARG A 344 -12.34 -0.39 -12.88
N LEU A 345 -11.30 -0.56 -13.69
CA LEU A 345 -11.31 -1.50 -14.83
C LEU A 345 -11.43 -2.95 -14.36
N TYR A 346 -10.71 -3.32 -13.31
CA TYR A 346 -10.75 -4.65 -12.70
C TYR A 346 -12.13 -4.98 -12.14
N GLU A 347 -12.71 -4.09 -11.35
CA GLU A 347 -14.02 -4.35 -10.70
C GLU A 347 -15.11 -4.57 -11.74
N GLU A 348 -15.12 -3.79 -12.81
CA GLU A 348 -16.10 -3.95 -13.89
C GLU A 348 -15.88 -5.25 -14.68
N ALA A 349 -14.63 -5.56 -15.03
CA ALA A 349 -14.28 -6.79 -15.76
C ALA A 349 -14.66 -8.04 -14.95
N THR A 350 -14.38 -8.05 -13.65
CA THR A 350 -14.62 -9.19 -12.77
C THR A 350 -16.09 -9.36 -12.40
N ALA A 351 -16.83 -8.27 -12.21
CA ALA A 351 -18.27 -8.30 -11.95
C ALA A 351 -19.09 -8.83 -13.13
N THR A 352 -18.60 -8.65 -14.36
CA THR A 352 -19.33 -9.00 -15.59
C THR A 352 -18.86 -10.29 -16.25
N TYR A 353 -17.73 -10.85 -15.80
CA TYR A 353 -17.16 -12.05 -16.40
C TYR A 353 -18.11 -13.25 -16.30
N ARG A 354 -18.46 -13.80 -17.47
CA ARG A 354 -19.20 -15.06 -17.56
C ARG A 354 -18.56 -15.98 -18.57
N TYR A 355 -18.14 -17.16 -18.12
CA TYR A 355 -17.76 -18.23 -19.03
C TYR A 355 -19.00 -18.83 -19.70
N THR A 356 -18.95 -19.00 -21.01
CA THR A 356 -20.05 -19.51 -21.86
C THR A 356 -19.70 -20.80 -22.60
N GLY A 357 -18.47 -21.29 -22.45
CA GLY A 357 -17.95 -22.51 -23.09
C GLY A 357 -18.02 -23.78 -22.28
#